data_AF-A0A8J5IKY8-F1
#
_entry.id   AF-A0A8J5IKY8-F1
#
_cell.length_a   1.000
_cell.length_b   1.000
_cell.length_c   1.000
_cell.angle_alpha   90.00
_cell.angle_beta   90.00
_cell.angle_gamma   90.00
#
_symmetry.space_group_name_H-M   'P 1'
#
loop_
_entity.id
_entity.type
_entity.pdbx_description
1 polymer ?
#
loop_
_entity_poly.entity_id
_entity_poly.type
_entity_poly.pdbx_seq_one_letter_code
_entity_poly.pdbx_strand_id
1 'polypeptide(L)'
;CIFHPLVPHFRTRAQANIMAPKNNDSVSSGATSVASSSVPIKNALNLEVEHAPFTHPELLGEFPTTTYDPIPVLPYEDRALKADPTFKNLLADATVTHLEPKIGTEISNLLLHELTDVQKDELALLVAQRGVVFFREQKISIQEQLALGRYYGPLHVHQTVGHAKGIPEVHVVENSLEVSEKRIKSQALEPVNLWHSDVSYERQPPSYTSFKVLTTPPTGGDTLWASAYEAYDRLTPQFKKFVEGLTAIHSSKHQAESAIANGKTLRRPIVEFEHPVVRTHPVTGRKALYVNAQFTTRINNLSAAESDSVLRFLLQHIAQGHEFQVRYHWTKDAVAIWDNRATVHYATYDYLPGNRHAVRVTPHGEIPYFEDAEEP
;
A
#
# COMPACT_ATOMS: atom_id res chain seq x y z
N CYS A 1 -13.98 8.84 -55.02
CA CYS A 1 -15.25 8.28 -55.53
C CYS A 1 -15.91 7.45 -54.44
N ILE A 2 -17.05 7.95 -53.91
CA ILE A 2 -18.28 7.22 -53.53
C ILE A 2 -18.10 6.13 -52.43
N PHE A 3 -18.45 6.40 -51.15
CA PHE A 3 -19.75 6.07 -50.47
C PHE A 3 -20.13 4.58 -50.59
N HIS A 4 -20.46 3.78 -49.56
CA HIS A 4 -21.36 3.91 -48.39
C HIS A 4 -21.23 2.62 -47.52
N PRO A 5 -21.69 2.60 -46.24
CA PRO A 5 -21.58 1.45 -45.33
C PRO A 5 -22.85 0.58 -45.27
N LEU A 6 -22.72 -0.68 -44.82
CA LEU A 6 -23.84 -1.59 -44.52
C LEU A 6 -23.80 -2.06 -43.06
N VAL A 7 -24.87 -1.71 -42.34
CA VAL A 7 -25.28 -2.19 -41.02
C VAL A 7 -26.13 -3.46 -41.20
N PRO A 8 -26.15 -4.38 -40.22
CA PRO A 8 -27.40 -5.07 -39.91
C PRO A 8 -27.82 -4.89 -38.44
N HIS A 9 -29.07 -4.48 -38.28
CA HIS A 9 -29.84 -4.57 -37.04
C HIS A 9 -30.15 -6.01 -36.69
N PHE A 10 -29.98 -6.38 -35.41
CA PHE A 10 -30.74 -7.48 -34.79
C PHE A 10 -31.58 -6.91 -33.65
N ARG A 11 -32.90 -6.96 -33.83
CA ARG A 11 -33.91 -6.84 -32.77
C ARG A 11 -34.62 -8.19 -32.66
N THR A 12 -34.66 -8.75 -31.46
CA THR A 12 -35.74 -9.64 -31.04
C THR A 12 -36.05 -9.39 -29.56
N ARG A 13 -37.32 -9.12 -29.30
CA ARG A 13 -37.99 -8.98 -28.00
C ARG A 13 -38.49 -10.35 -27.51
N ALA A 14 -38.95 -10.34 -26.25
CA ALA A 14 -39.87 -11.26 -25.57
C ALA A 14 -39.17 -12.31 -24.68
N GLN A 15 -39.62 -12.61 -23.46
CA GLN A 15 -40.79 -12.19 -22.68
C GLN A 15 -40.54 -12.59 -21.22
N ALA A 16 -41.02 -11.78 -20.28
CA ALA A 16 -41.10 -12.11 -18.86
C ALA A 16 -42.23 -13.13 -18.63
N ASN A 17 -42.01 -14.07 -17.70
CA ASN A 17 -43.12 -14.80 -17.07
C ASN A 17 -42.88 -14.86 -15.56
N ILE A 18 -43.82 -14.22 -14.86
CA ILE A 18 -44.03 -14.21 -13.42
C ILE A 18 -45.05 -15.32 -13.14
N MET A 19 -44.76 -16.27 -12.25
CA MET A 19 -45.78 -17.04 -11.54
C MET A 19 -45.26 -17.53 -10.18
N ALA A 20 -46.03 -17.24 -9.14
CA ALA A 20 -46.03 -17.84 -7.81
C ALA A 20 -47.51 -17.86 -7.34
N PRO A 21 -47.91 -18.53 -6.23
CA PRO A 21 -47.29 -19.64 -5.50
C PRO A 21 -48.28 -20.82 -5.26
N LYS A 22 -47.79 -21.97 -4.76
CA LYS A 22 -48.61 -22.93 -3.99
C LYS A 22 -47.80 -23.52 -2.83
N ASN A 23 -48.33 -23.38 -1.62
CA ASN A 23 -47.95 -24.08 -0.39
C ASN A 23 -48.34 -25.57 -0.48
N ASN A 24 -47.55 -26.50 0.08
CA ASN A 24 -47.71 -27.01 1.46
C ASN A 24 -46.74 -28.19 1.78
N ASP A 25 -46.41 -28.29 3.07
CA ASP A 25 -46.06 -29.48 3.88
C ASP A 25 -44.62 -30.03 3.95
N SER A 26 -43.97 -29.60 5.05
CA SER A 26 -43.15 -30.34 6.04
C SER A 26 -42.49 -31.68 5.66
N VAL A 27 -41.15 -31.70 5.60
CA VAL A 27 -40.32 -32.87 5.95
C VAL A 27 -38.98 -32.43 6.57
N SER A 28 -38.81 -32.83 7.84
CA SER A 28 -37.59 -33.30 8.51
C SER A 28 -36.24 -32.58 8.32
N SER A 29 -35.74 -32.07 9.44
CA SER A 29 -34.38 -31.60 9.70
C SER A 29 -33.30 -32.60 9.32
N GLY A 30 -32.39 -32.18 8.45
CA GLY A 30 -31.08 -32.78 8.22
C GLY A 30 -30.13 -31.69 7.75
N ALA A 31 -29.55 -30.94 8.70
CA ALA A 31 -28.50 -29.99 8.40
C ALA A 31 -27.21 -30.77 8.08
N THR A 32 -27.07 -31.19 6.83
CA THR A 32 -25.78 -31.61 6.29
C THR A 32 -24.95 -30.35 6.10
N SER A 33 -24.04 -30.08 7.03
CA SER A 33 -22.96 -29.13 6.82
C SER A 33 -22.14 -29.63 5.63
N VAL A 34 -22.34 -29.06 4.46
CA VAL A 34 -21.41 -29.20 3.35
C VAL A 34 -20.17 -28.44 3.78
N ALA A 35 -19.25 -29.12 4.46
CA ALA A 35 -17.88 -28.66 4.56
C ALA A 35 -17.40 -28.50 3.12
N SER A 36 -17.27 -27.26 2.64
CA SER A 36 -16.66 -27.01 1.35
C SER A 36 -15.20 -27.47 1.47
N SER A 37 -14.92 -28.70 1.06
CA SER A 37 -13.55 -29.14 0.89
C SER A 37 -12.94 -28.26 -0.20
N SER A 38 -12.19 -27.24 0.19
CA SER A 38 -11.38 -26.44 -0.72
C SER A 38 -10.55 -27.37 -1.58
N VAL A 39 -10.57 -27.18 -2.90
CA VAL A 39 -9.71 -27.96 -3.80
C VAL A 39 -8.26 -27.72 -3.40
N PRO A 40 -7.44 -28.77 -3.17
CA PRO A 40 -6.05 -28.59 -2.78
C PRO A 40 -5.29 -27.75 -3.80
N ILE A 41 -4.56 -26.76 -3.29
CA ILE A 41 -3.83 -25.80 -4.11
C ILE A 41 -2.58 -26.49 -4.63
N LYS A 42 -2.42 -26.48 -5.95
CA LYS A 42 -1.28 -27.09 -6.62
C LYS A 42 -0.34 -26.03 -7.18
N ASN A 43 0.95 -26.19 -6.93
CA ASN A 43 1.98 -25.35 -7.54
C ASN A 43 2.17 -25.69 -9.04
N ALA A 44 3.12 -25.02 -9.70
CA ALA A 44 3.43 -25.24 -11.12
C ALA A 44 3.89 -26.67 -11.46
N LEU A 45 4.24 -27.49 -10.45
CA LEU A 45 4.59 -28.91 -10.59
C LEU A 45 3.40 -29.86 -10.30
N ASN A 46 2.19 -29.31 -10.13
CA ASN A 46 0.98 -30.04 -9.72
C ASN A 46 1.04 -30.67 -8.32
N LEU A 47 1.91 -30.16 -7.44
CA LEU A 47 2.06 -30.63 -6.06
C LEU A 47 1.26 -29.76 -5.08
N GLU A 48 0.63 -30.39 -4.10
CA GLU A 48 -0.06 -29.70 -3.02
C GLU A 48 0.90 -28.82 -2.22
N VAL A 49 0.48 -27.61 -1.89
CA VAL A 49 1.30 -26.64 -1.14
C VAL A 49 0.92 -26.68 0.34
N GLU A 50 1.91 -26.87 1.21
CA GLU A 50 1.72 -26.72 2.65
C GLU A 50 1.71 -25.22 3.01
N HIS A 51 0.69 -24.79 3.75
CA HIS A 51 0.54 -23.41 4.18
C HIS A 51 0.92 -23.23 5.64
N ALA A 52 1.78 -22.25 5.91
CA ALA A 52 2.13 -21.88 7.27
C ALA A 52 0.88 -21.40 8.04
N PRO A 53 0.64 -21.87 9.27
CA PRO A 53 -0.45 -21.36 10.10
C PRO A 53 -0.16 -19.93 10.56
N PHE A 54 -1.21 -19.19 10.93
CA PHE A 54 -1.04 -17.95 11.66
C PHE A 54 -0.53 -18.25 13.06
N THR A 55 0.60 -17.64 13.42
CA THR A 55 1.32 -17.91 14.68
C THR A 55 1.06 -16.83 15.74
N HIS A 56 0.32 -15.78 15.39
CA HIS A 56 0.04 -14.61 16.22
C HIS A 56 -1.47 -14.28 16.22
N PRO A 57 -2.33 -15.12 16.83
CA PRO A 57 -3.78 -14.90 16.85
C PRO A 57 -4.18 -13.57 17.51
N GLU A 58 -3.35 -13.05 18.42
CA GLU A 58 -3.53 -11.76 19.08
C GLU A 58 -3.33 -10.56 18.14
N LEU A 59 -2.68 -10.76 17.00
CA LEU A 59 -2.41 -9.74 15.98
C LEU A 59 -3.28 -9.93 14.73
N LEU A 60 -4.36 -10.71 14.81
CA LEU A 60 -5.37 -10.78 13.74
C LEU A 60 -6.23 -9.51 13.71
N GLY A 61 -6.74 -9.18 12.53
CA GLY A 61 -7.49 -7.95 12.30
C GLY A 61 -8.91 -7.99 12.86
N GLU A 62 -9.27 -7.02 13.71
CA GLU A 62 -10.67 -6.74 14.06
C GLU A 62 -11.21 -5.51 13.32
N PHE A 63 -12.53 -5.47 13.14
CA PHE A 63 -13.27 -4.39 12.48
C PHE A 63 -14.34 -3.83 13.41
N PRO A 64 -13.95 -3.06 14.45
CA PRO A 64 -14.91 -2.51 15.40
C PRO A 64 -15.80 -1.44 14.74
N THR A 65 -16.90 -1.12 15.40
CA THR A 65 -17.83 -0.05 14.99
C THR A 65 -17.42 1.34 15.48
N THR A 66 -16.25 1.45 16.12
CA THR A 66 -15.70 2.70 16.63
C THR A 66 -15.47 3.69 15.50
N THR A 67 -15.87 4.94 15.73
CA THR A 67 -15.61 6.07 14.83
C THR A 67 -14.73 7.11 15.54
N TYR A 68 -14.04 7.92 14.75
CA TYR A 68 -13.17 8.98 15.22
C TYR A 68 -13.52 10.29 14.52
N ASP A 69 -13.20 11.40 15.18
CA ASP A 69 -13.24 12.71 14.54
C ASP A 69 -12.24 12.81 13.38
N PRO A 70 -12.45 13.76 12.46
CA PRO A 70 -11.46 14.13 11.46
C PRO A 70 -10.10 14.39 12.11
N ILE A 71 -9.02 13.95 11.45
CA ILE A 71 -7.67 14.11 11.97
C ILE A 71 -7.32 15.61 11.92
N PRO A 72 -6.99 16.25 13.07
CA PRO A 72 -6.54 17.63 13.06
C PRO A 72 -5.18 17.74 12.38
N VAL A 73 -4.72 18.96 12.10
CA VAL A 73 -3.32 19.15 11.70
C VAL A 73 -2.44 18.82 12.91
N LEU A 74 -1.57 17.83 12.74
CA LEU A 74 -0.67 17.33 13.76
C LEU A 74 0.68 18.04 13.66
N PRO A 75 1.35 18.32 14.80
CA PRO A 75 2.73 18.80 14.79
C PRO A 75 3.63 17.84 14.01
N TYR A 76 4.52 18.41 13.20
CA TYR A 76 5.46 17.67 12.38
C TYR A 76 6.87 18.20 12.60
N GLU A 77 7.79 17.29 12.92
CA GLU A 77 9.23 17.52 12.95
C GLU A 77 9.88 16.23 12.45
N ASP A 78 10.69 16.32 11.39
CA ASP A 78 11.31 15.13 10.83
C ASP A 78 12.59 14.74 11.58
N ARG A 79 12.60 13.52 12.10
CA ARG A 79 13.76 12.93 12.80
C ARG A 79 15.00 12.82 11.93
N ALA A 80 14.84 12.60 10.63
CA ALA A 80 15.97 12.49 9.73
C ALA A 80 16.78 13.79 9.59
N LEU A 81 16.20 14.95 9.91
CA LEU A 81 16.92 16.23 9.94
C LEU A 81 17.95 16.32 11.09
N LYS A 82 17.86 15.44 12.08
CA LYS A 82 18.78 15.35 13.24
C LYS A 82 19.91 14.34 13.02
N ALA A 83 19.86 13.58 11.94
CA ALA A 83 20.81 12.52 11.64
C ALA A 83 22.21 13.05 11.34
N ASP A 84 23.23 12.27 11.68
CA ASP A 84 24.56 12.45 11.10
C ASP A 84 24.57 11.86 9.68
N PRO A 85 24.80 12.67 8.63
CA PRO A 85 24.73 12.19 7.24
C PRO A 85 25.85 11.20 6.86
N THR A 86 26.85 10.98 7.73
CA THR A 86 27.86 9.94 7.51
C THR A 86 27.41 8.56 7.99
N PHE A 87 26.26 8.47 8.66
CA PHE A 87 25.69 7.22 9.21
C PHE A 87 26.64 6.45 10.14
N LYS A 88 27.57 7.16 10.80
CA LYS A 88 28.66 6.53 11.53
C LYS A 88 28.20 5.78 12.77
N ASN A 89 27.02 6.08 13.30
CA ASN A 89 26.48 5.40 14.49
C ASN A 89 25.63 4.18 14.09
N LEU A 90 24.82 4.31 13.05
CA LEU A 90 23.95 3.27 12.53
C LEU A 90 24.76 2.17 11.84
N LEU A 91 25.78 2.55 11.07
CA LEU A 91 26.51 1.62 10.21
C LEU A 91 27.86 1.17 10.77
N ALA A 92 28.21 1.53 12.02
CA ALA A 92 29.48 1.17 12.63
C ALA A 92 29.78 -0.34 12.56
N ASP A 93 28.79 -1.15 12.94
CA ASP A 93 28.90 -2.61 13.03
C ASP A 93 27.94 -3.34 12.06
N ALA A 94 27.24 -2.58 11.21
CA ALA A 94 26.24 -3.11 10.30
C ALA A 94 26.86 -3.62 9.00
N THR A 95 26.28 -4.67 8.43
CA THR A 95 26.57 -5.06 7.04
C THR A 95 25.50 -4.47 6.13
N VAL A 96 25.92 -3.75 5.10
CA VAL A 96 25.03 -3.02 4.19
C VAL A 96 25.07 -3.64 2.80
N THR A 97 23.90 -4.02 2.29
CA THR A 97 23.74 -4.54 0.93
C THR A 97 22.73 -3.67 0.19
N HIS A 98 23.18 -2.90 -0.80
CA HIS A 98 22.26 -2.19 -1.69
C HIS A 98 21.63 -3.20 -2.66
N LEU A 99 20.31 -3.33 -2.62
CA LEU A 99 19.59 -4.28 -3.48
C LEU A 99 19.50 -3.77 -4.91
N GLU A 100 19.25 -2.47 -5.07
CA GLU A 100 19.23 -1.80 -6.38
C GLU A 100 20.01 -0.48 -6.33
N PRO A 101 20.49 0.06 -7.47
CA PRO A 101 21.30 1.28 -7.46
C PRO A 101 20.58 2.50 -6.85
N LYS A 102 19.28 2.65 -7.12
CA LYS A 102 18.51 3.87 -6.80
C LYS A 102 17.48 3.70 -5.68
N ILE A 103 17.27 2.48 -5.20
CA ILE A 103 16.26 2.18 -4.18
C ILE A 103 16.66 0.90 -3.44
N GLY A 104 16.22 0.75 -2.19
CA GLY A 104 16.35 -0.50 -1.46
C GLY A 104 17.74 -0.71 -0.87
N THR A 105 17.78 -1.05 0.40
CA THR A 105 19.01 -1.43 1.10
C THR A 105 18.66 -2.44 2.18
N GLU A 106 19.32 -3.58 2.18
CA GLU A 106 19.22 -4.54 3.29
C GLU A 106 20.35 -4.27 4.28
N ILE A 107 20.01 -4.25 5.56
CA ILE A 107 20.96 -4.10 6.66
C ILE A 107 20.89 -5.35 7.54
N SER A 108 22.05 -5.92 7.82
CA SER A 108 22.23 -7.00 8.79
C SER A 108 23.23 -6.62 9.87
N ASN A 109 23.36 -7.47 10.89
CA ASN A 109 24.11 -7.21 12.14
C ASN A 109 23.57 -6.00 12.93
N LEU A 110 22.26 -5.75 12.83
CA LEU A 110 21.59 -4.69 13.56
C LEU A 110 20.19 -5.16 14.00
N LEU A 111 19.84 -4.87 15.25
CA LEU A 111 18.55 -5.20 15.83
C LEU A 111 17.75 -3.92 16.09
N LEU A 112 16.57 -3.80 15.47
CA LEU A 112 15.75 -2.59 15.50
C LEU A 112 15.34 -2.15 16.92
N HIS A 113 15.16 -3.11 17.83
CA HIS A 113 14.78 -2.84 19.22
C HIS A 113 15.95 -2.37 20.10
N GLU A 114 17.20 -2.50 19.62
CA GLU A 114 18.41 -2.08 20.34
C GLU A 114 18.93 -0.72 19.86
N LEU A 115 18.30 -0.12 18.85
CA LEU A 115 18.73 1.15 18.31
C LEU A 115 18.67 2.27 19.36
N THR A 116 19.79 2.99 19.46
CA THR A 116 19.83 4.29 20.14
C THR A 116 19.06 5.34 19.35
N ASP A 117 18.72 6.45 19.99
CA ASP A 117 18.00 7.55 19.34
C ASP A 117 18.78 8.15 18.16
N VAL A 118 20.10 8.31 18.29
CA VAL A 118 20.97 8.78 17.19
C VAL A 118 20.93 7.82 16.00
N GLN A 119 20.93 6.51 16.25
CA GLN A 119 20.81 5.52 15.18
C GLN A 119 19.42 5.52 14.53
N LYS A 120 18.34 5.79 15.28
CA LYS A 120 16.99 5.94 14.72
C LYS A 120 16.90 7.16 13.80
N ASP A 121 17.49 8.29 14.20
CA ASP A 121 17.57 9.49 13.36
C ASP A 121 18.33 9.17 12.05
N GLU A 122 19.49 8.53 12.14
CA GLU A 122 20.27 8.07 10.98
C GLU A 122 19.52 7.06 10.10
N LEU A 123 18.75 6.16 10.70
CA LEU A 123 17.91 5.21 9.97
C LEU A 123 16.79 5.94 9.20
N ALA A 124 16.15 6.94 9.80
CA ALA A 124 15.16 7.77 9.12
C ALA A 124 15.76 8.48 7.89
N LEU A 125 16.98 9.02 8.02
CA LEU A 125 17.68 9.64 6.89
C LEU A 125 18.03 8.62 5.80
N LEU A 126 18.53 7.44 6.17
CA LEU A 126 18.85 6.39 5.23
C LEU A 126 17.60 5.92 4.47
N VAL A 127 16.47 5.74 5.17
CA VAL A 127 15.17 5.40 4.57
C VAL A 127 14.70 6.51 3.63
N ALA A 128 14.78 7.78 4.03
CA ALA A 128 14.41 8.91 3.18
C ALA A 128 15.24 9.00 1.88
N GLN A 129 16.53 8.62 1.94
CA GLN A 129 17.43 8.63 0.78
C GLN A 129 17.26 7.38 -0.11
N ARG A 130 17.08 6.21 0.50
CA ARG A 130 17.02 4.90 -0.19
C ARG A 130 15.61 4.45 -0.54
N GLY A 131 14.59 5.18 -0.10
CA GLY A 131 13.18 4.85 -0.29
C GLY A 131 12.70 3.74 0.64
N VAL A 132 13.42 2.63 0.74
CA VAL A 132 13.09 1.50 1.62
C VAL A 132 14.35 0.81 2.13
N VAL A 133 14.34 0.44 3.42
CA VAL A 133 15.39 -0.33 4.09
C VAL A 133 14.79 -1.61 4.66
N PHE A 134 15.51 -2.71 4.52
CA PHE A 134 15.08 -4.06 4.88
C PHE A 134 15.97 -4.66 5.96
N PHE A 135 15.35 -5.47 6.81
CA PHE A 135 16.01 -6.21 7.88
C PHE A 135 15.46 -7.63 7.90
N ARG A 136 16.35 -8.59 8.18
CA ARG A 136 16.01 -9.99 8.38
C ARG A 136 15.98 -10.31 9.88
N GLU A 137 15.21 -11.32 10.25
CA GLU A 137 15.25 -11.96 11.58
C GLU A 137 15.02 -11.00 12.77
N GLN A 138 14.18 -9.99 12.57
CA GLN A 138 13.88 -8.98 13.59
C GLN A 138 12.80 -9.48 14.56
N LYS A 139 13.23 -10.00 15.71
CA LYS A 139 12.34 -10.40 16.82
C LYS A 139 11.78 -9.22 17.61
N ILE A 140 11.51 -8.10 16.95
CA ILE A 140 10.86 -6.93 17.53
C ILE A 140 9.40 -7.26 17.88
N SER A 141 8.98 -6.93 19.09
CA SER A 141 7.59 -7.03 19.56
C SER A 141 6.72 -5.93 18.95
N ILE A 142 5.40 -6.08 19.03
CA ILE A 142 4.49 -5.03 18.54
C ILE A 142 4.66 -3.71 19.31
N GLN A 143 4.97 -3.77 20.61
CA GLN A 143 5.17 -2.57 21.42
C GLN A 143 6.45 -1.83 21.05
N GLU A 144 7.52 -2.54 20.72
CA GLU A 144 8.75 -1.93 20.22
C GLU A 144 8.58 -1.36 18.81
N GLN A 145 7.82 -2.03 17.93
CA GLN A 145 7.46 -1.47 16.61
C GLN A 145 6.63 -0.18 16.75
N LEU A 146 5.68 -0.15 17.70
CA LEU A 146 4.92 1.06 18.04
C LEU A 146 5.82 2.16 18.61
N ALA A 147 6.76 1.81 19.49
CA ALA A 147 7.72 2.76 20.04
C ALA A 147 8.58 3.39 18.95
N LEU A 148 9.05 2.60 17.98
CA LEU A 148 9.77 3.09 16.81
C LEU A 148 8.91 4.02 15.95
N GLY A 149 7.66 3.65 15.68
CA GLY A 149 6.73 4.53 14.97
C GLY A 149 6.50 5.86 15.69
N ARG A 150 6.28 5.83 17.01
CA ARG A 150 6.11 7.03 17.86
C ARG A 150 7.34 7.92 17.88
N TYR A 151 8.52 7.31 17.75
CA TYR A 151 9.77 8.06 17.67
C TYR A 151 9.80 8.97 16.44
N TYR A 152 9.29 8.48 15.31
CA TYR A 152 9.22 9.20 14.03
C TYR A 152 8.01 10.13 13.89
N GLY A 153 6.94 9.93 14.66
CA GLY A 153 5.83 10.88 14.70
C GLY A 153 4.54 10.31 15.32
N PRO A 154 3.47 11.13 15.36
CA PRO A 154 2.15 10.68 15.80
C PRO A 154 1.66 9.51 14.96
N LEU A 155 1.19 8.45 15.60
CA LEU A 155 0.76 7.24 14.90
C LEU A 155 -0.59 7.42 14.20
N HIS A 156 -0.68 6.91 12.97
CA HIS A 156 -1.90 6.87 12.18
C HIS A 156 -2.83 5.75 12.64
N VAL A 157 -4.14 6.03 12.63
CA VAL A 157 -5.19 5.02 12.77
C VAL A 157 -5.96 4.99 11.46
N HIS A 158 -5.98 3.83 10.79
CA HIS A 158 -6.55 3.72 9.45
C HIS A 158 -8.07 4.01 9.39
N GLN A 159 -8.59 4.45 8.24
CA GLN A 159 -10.01 4.75 8.06
C GLN A 159 -10.92 3.49 8.01
N THR A 160 -10.50 2.44 7.29
CA THR A 160 -11.36 1.28 6.99
C THR A 160 -10.76 -0.11 7.22
N VAL A 161 -9.44 -0.27 7.28
CA VAL A 161 -8.80 -1.60 7.35
C VAL A 161 -8.74 -2.14 8.78
N GLY A 162 -8.58 -3.45 8.96
CA GLY A 162 -8.53 -4.07 10.28
C GLY A 162 -7.29 -3.66 11.06
N HIS A 163 -7.41 -3.66 12.39
CA HIS A 163 -6.28 -3.43 13.29
C HIS A 163 -6.18 -4.53 14.34
N ALA A 164 -5.03 -4.62 15.01
CA ALA A 164 -4.86 -5.58 16.09
C ALA A 164 -5.79 -5.26 17.26
N LYS A 165 -6.22 -6.30 17.97
CA LYS A 165 -7.22 -6.16 19.03
C LYS A 165 -6.77 -5.19 20.12
N GLY A 166 -7.57 -4.14 20.34
CA GLY A 166 -7.27 -3.11 21.35
C GLY A 166 -6.08 -2.20 21.04
N ILE A 167 -5.51 -2.28 19.82
CA ILE A 167 -4.37 -1.45 19.39
C ILE A 167 -4.65 -0.85 18.00
N PRO A 168 -5.46 0.22 17.91
CA PRO A 168 -5.97 0.76 16.65
C PRO A 168 -4.89 1.30 15.69
N GLU A 169 -3.70 1.63 16.20
CA GLU A 169 -2.54 2.09 15.44
C GLU A 169 -1.79 0.96 14.71
N VAL A 170 -2.09 -0.30 15.03
CA VAL A 170 -1.48 -1.47 14.39
C VAL A 170 -2.38 -1.94 13.27
N HIS A 171 -2.08 -1.52 12.05
CA HIS A 171 -2.78 -2.02 10.87
C HIS A 171 -2.37 -3.48 10.59
N VAL A 172 -3.35 -4.37 10.50
CA VAL A 172 -3.13 -5.79 10.20
C VAL A 172 -3.35 -6.05 8.72
N VAL A 173 -2.35 -6.66 8.08
CA VAL A 173 -2.41 -7.14 6.71
C VAL A 173 -2.39 -8.66 6.73
N GLU A 174 -3.56 -9.26 6.54
CA GLU A 174 -3.73 -10.71 6.54
C GLU A 174 -4.51 -11.19 5.30
N ASN A 175 -4.13 -12.36 4.81
CA ASN A 175 -4.92 -13.14 3.86
C ASN A 175 -4.91 -14.58 4.39
N SER A 176 -6.07 -15.09 4.81
CA SER A 176 -6.27 -16.52 5.11
C SER A 176 -6.55 -17.29 3.82
N LEU A 177 -6.49 -18.62 3.86
CA LEU A 177 -6.88 -19.47 2.72
C LEU A 177 -8.27 -19.11 2.16
N GLU A 178 -9.29 -19.03 3.02
CA GLU A 178 -10.66 -18.71 2.60
C GLU A 178 -10.77 -17.33 1.95
N VAL A 179 -10.12 -16.32 2.55
CA VAL A 179 -10.10 -14.95 2.01
C VAL A 179 -9.39 -14.91 0.66
N SER A 180 -8.30 -15.65 0.54
CA SER A 180 -7.49 -15.72 -0.66
C SER A 180 -8.22 -16.36 -1.84
N GLU A 181 -9.02 -17.41 -1.60
CA GLU A 181 -9.84 -18.03 -2.65
C GLU A 181 -10.89 -17.07 -3.21
N LYS A 182 -11.56 -16.31 -2.34
CA LYS A 182 -12.52 -15.28 -2.76
C LYS A 182 -11.82 -14.21 -3.62
N ARG A 183 -10.61 -13.82 -3.24
CA ARG A 183 -9.81 -12.81 -3.95
C ARG A 183 -9.35 -13.27 -5.33
N ILE A 184 -8.96 -14.53 -5.49
CA ILE A 184 -8.59 -15.07 -6.81
C ILE A 184 -9.78 -14.98 -7.78
N LYS A 185 -10.98 -15.34 -7.31
CA LYS A 185 -12.20 -15.27 -8.14
C LYS A 185 -12.50 -13.84 -8.59
N SER A 186 -12.30 -12.84 -7.71
CA SER A 186 -12.52 -11.44 -8.08
C SER A 186 -11.43 -10.91 -9.03
N GLN A 187 -10.16 -11.24 -8.82
CA GLN A 187 -9.06 -10.80 -9.69
C GLN A 187 -9.18 -11.28 -11.13
N ALA A 188 -9.80 -12.44 -11.37
CA ALA A 188 -10.07 -12.94 -12.71
C ALA A 188 -11.02 -12.03 -13.52
N LEU A 189 -11.88 -11.28 -12.82
CA LEU A 189 -12.84 -10.37 -13.43
C LEU A 189 -12.34 -8.91 -13.44
N GLU A 190 -11.52 -8.55 -12.44
CA GLU A 190 -11.06 -7.18 -12.20
C GLU A 190 -9.55 -7.17 -11.85
N PRO A 191 -8.65 -7.25 -12.86
CA PRO A 191 -7.23 -7.07 -12.62
C PRO A 191 -6.98 -5.61 -12.22
N VAL A 192 -6.65 -5.39 -10.95
CA VAL A 192 -6.42 -4.05 -10.40
C VAL A 192 -4.93 -3.72 -10.34
N ASN A 193 -4.52 -2.64 -11.00
CA ASN A 193 -3.25 -1.99 -10.72
C ASN A 193 -3.38 -1.26 -9.37
N LEU A 194 -2.69 -1.78 -8.36
CA LEU A 194 -2.69 -1.27 -6.99
C LEU A 194 -1.35 -0.62 -6.61
N TRP A 195 -0.58 -0.09 -7.55
CA TRP A 195 0.61 0.69 -7.21
C TRP A 195 0.18 1.96 -6.46
N HIS A 196 0.61 2.09 -5.20
CA HIS A 196 0.15 3.17 -4.33
C HIS A 196 1.18 3.70 -3.34
N SER A 197 1.01 4.97 -2.97
CA SER A 197 1.50 5.52 -1.70
C SER A 197 0.34 5.43 -0.71
N ASP A 198 0.63 4.93 0.49
CA ASP A 198 -0.36 4.69 1.53
C ASP A 198 -1.11 5.97 1.87
N VAL A 199 -2.44 5.87 1.91
CA VAL A 199 -3.33 6.90 2.50
C VAL A 199 -3.05 8.32 1.97
N SER A 200 -2.59 8.42 0.71
CA SER A 200 -2.28 9.72 0.08
C SER A 200 -3.50 10.65 -0.05
N TYR A 201 -4.71 10.16 0.20
CA TYR A 201 -5.93 10.95 0.26
C TYR A 201 -6.11 11.74 1.56
N GLU A 202 -5.23 11.61 2.56
CA GLU A 202 -5.30 12.42 3.79
C GLU A 202 -4.51 13.73 3.67
N ARG A 203 -4.81 14.69 4.56
CA ARG A 203 -4.13 16.00 4.59
C ARG A 203 -2.65 15.87 4.92
N GLN A 204 -2.33 15.03 5.89
CA GLN A 204 -0.97 14.66 6.29
C GLN A 204 -0.81 13.15 6.09
N PRO A 205 -0.51 12.72 4.85
CA PRO A 205 -0.27 11.32 4.56
C PRO A 205 0.86 10.76 5.42
N PRO A 206 0.93 9.43 5.58
CA PRO A 206 1.94 8.82 6.43
C PRO A 206 3.36 8.98 5.86
N SER A 207 4.38 8.92 6.74
CA SER A 207 5.81 9.06 6.43
C SER A 207 6.56 7.73 6.50
N TYR A 208 7.36 7.49 7.55
CA TYR A 208 8.20 6.31 7.74
C TYR A 208 7.40 5.09 8.18
N THR A 209 6.93 4.30 7.22
CA THR A 209 6.10 3.13 7.50
C THR A 209 6.95 1.92 7.83
N SER A 210 6.67 1.25 8.94
CA SER A 210 7.27 -0.04 9.28
C SER A 210 6.29 -1.18 9.01
N PHE A 211 6.78 -2.28 8.45
CA PHE A 211 5.99 -3.47 8.15
C PHE A 211 6.76 -4.73 8.53
N LYS A 212 6.20 -5.51 9.45
CA LYS A 212 6.77 -6.76 9.93
C LYS A 212 5.95 -7.94 9.44
N VAL A 213 6.61 -8.90 8.80
CA VAL A 213 6.00 -10.16 8.38
C VAL A 213 6.08 -11.21 9.50
N LEU A 214 4.93 -11.71 9.92
CA LEU A 214 4.78 -12.69 11.01
C LEU A 214 4.67 -14.12 10.46
N THR A 215 3.87 -14.27 9.41
CA THR A 215 3.70 -15.50 8.63
C THR A 215 3.74 -15.15 7.15
N THR A 216 4.53 -15.89 6.37
CA THR A 216 4.62 -15.76 4.91
C THR A 216 4.64 -17.14 4.27
N PRO A 217 4.06 -17.32 3.07
CA PRO A 217 4.21 -18.56 2.32
C PRO A 217 5.68 -18.82 1.95
N PRO A 218 6.07 -20.08 1.69
CA PRO A 218 7.44 -20.42 1.31
C PRO A 218 7.87 -19.83 -0.04
N THR A 219 6.91 -19.46 -0.91
CA THR A 219 7.16 -18.78 -2.18
C THR A 219 6.03 -17.78 -2.47
N GLY A 220 6.35 -16.70 -3.18
CA GLY A 220 5.40 -15.63 -3.51
C GLY A 220 5.07 -14.70 -2.33
N GLY A 221 4.19 -13.73 -2.58
CA GLY A 221 3.76 -12.75 -1.57
C GLY A 221 4.76 -11.64 -1.30
N ASP A 222 5.68 -11.45 -2.24
CA ASP A 222 6.65 -10.38 -2.30
C ASP A 222 5.96 -9.00 -2.30
N THR A 223 6.78 -7.97 -2.09
CA THR A 223 6.33 -6.59 -2.24
C THR A 223 7.32 -5.86 -3.13
N LEU A 224 6.78 -5.07 -4.06
CA LEU A 224 7.57 -4.22 -4.93
C LEU A 224 7.44 -2.78 -4.45
N TRP A 225 8.53 -2.03 -4.55
CA TRP A 225 8.55 -0.58 -4.39
C TRP A 225 9.16 0.05 -5.63
N ALA A 226 8.67 1.22 -6.03
CA ALA A 226 9.28 2.05 -7.05
C ALA A 226 9.72 3.38 -6.43
N SER A 227 10.91 3.85 -6.79
CA SER A 227 11.43 5.15 -6.35
C SER A 227 10.67 6.27 -7.04
N ALA A 228 9.90 7.05 -6.29
CA ALA A 228 9.21 8.21 -6.84
C ALA A 228 10.18 9.33 -7.25
N TYR A 229 11.37 9.37 -6.64
CA TYR A 229 12.44 10.27 -7.07
C TYR A 229 12.99 9.90 -8.44
N GLU A 230 13.41 8.65 -8.63
CA GLU A 230 13.99 8.22 -9.90
C GLU A 230 12.93 8.18 -11.01
N ALA A 231 11.67 7.89 -10.66
CA ALA A 231 10.53 8.04 -11.57
C ALA A 231 10.41 9.49 -12.07
N TYR A 232 10.52 10.49 -11.19
CA TYR A 232 10.59 11.90 -11.60
C TYR A 232 11.84 12.17 -12.44
N ASP A 233 13.03 11.74 -11.97
CA ASP A 233 14.32 12.03 -12.60
C ASP A 233 14.39 11.55 -14.06
N ARG A 234 13.66 10.49 -14.40
CA ARG A 234 13.59 9.89 -15.75
C ARG A 234 12.61 10.55 -16.71
N LEU A 235 11.79 11.51 -16.25
CA LEU A 235 10.98 12.32 -17.15
C LEU A 235 11.87 13.25 -17.99
N THR A 236 11.45 13.55 -19.22
CA THR A 236 12.15 14.55 -20.03
C THR A 236 12.09 15.92 -19.37
N PRO A 237 13.08 16.80 -19.56
CA PRO A 237 13.05 18.14 -18.97
C PRO A 237 11.76 18.92 -19.27
N GLN A 238 11.23 18.78 -20.49
CA GLN A 238 9.99 19.43 -20.91
C GLN A 238 8.78 18.87 -20.15
N PHE A 239 8.73 17.55 -19.95
CA PHE A 239 7.64 16.93 -19.21
C PHE A 239 7.72 17.25 -17.72
N LYS A 240 8.93 17.28 -17.12
CA LYS A 240 9.15 17.76 -15.75
C LYS A 240 8.57 19.16 -15.57
N LYS A 241 8.99 20.13 -16.40
CA LYS A 241 8.49 21.50 -16.37
C LYS A 241 6.96 21.57 -16.53
N PHE A 242 6.39 20.69 -17.33
CA PHE A 242 4.94 20.63 -17.52
C PHE A 242 4.20 20.11 -16.28
N VAL A 243 4.72 19.09 -15.59
CA VAL A 243 4.05 18.50 -14.41
C VAL A 243 4.36 19.20 -13.09
N GLU A 244 5.44 19.98 -13.04
CA GLU A 244 5.75 20.86 -11.92
C GLU A 244 4.68 21.95 -11.76
N GLY A 245 4.29 22.20 -10.51
CA GLY A 245 3.20 23.12 -10.18
C GLY A 245 1.77 22.60 -10.42
N LEU A 246 1.59 21.44 -11.08
CA LEU A 246 0.27 20.81 -11.18
C LEU A 246 -0.11 20.19 -9.83
N THR A 247 -1.41 20.19 -9.53
CA THR A 247 -1.98 19.52 -8.36
C THR A 247 -2.99 18.45 -8.77
N ALA A 248 -3.18 17.45 -7.91
CA ALA A 248 -4.11 16.35 -8.12
C ALA A 248 -4.93 16.05 -6.87
N ILE A 249 -6.13 15.52 -7.07
CA ILE A 249 -7.03 15.13 -6.00
C ILE A 249 -6.84 13.66 -5.67
N HIS A 250 -6.53 13.40 -4.40
CA HIS A 250 -6.44 12.07 -3.84
C HIS A 250 -7.68 11.80 -3.00
N SER A 251 -8.41 10.73 -3.30
CA SER A 251 -9.73 10.45 -2.72
C SER A 251 -9.79 9.10 -2.01
N SER A 252 -10.37 9.08 -0.81
CA SER A 252 -10.63 7.85 -0.07
C SER A 252 -11.90 7.13 -0.52
N LYS A 253 -12.70 7.77 -1.39
CA LYS A 253 -14.05 7.35 -1.78
C LYS A 253 -14.11 5.91 -2.26
N HIS A 254 -13.26 5.52 -3.22
CA HIS A 254 -13.30 4.16 -3.78
C HIS A 254 -13.02 3.09 -2.71
N GLN A 255 -12.03 3.34 -1.84
CA GLN A 255 -11.71 2.44 -0.73
C GLN A 255 -12.84 2.39 0.31
N ALA A 256 -13.47 3.53 0.61
CA ALA A 256 -14.59 3.62 1.55
C ALA A 256 -15.84 2.90 1.03
N GLU A 257 -16.20 3.10 -0.24
CA GLU A 257 -17.31 2.41 -0.89
C GLU A 257 -17.10 0.89 -0.91
N SER A 258 -15.88 0.44 -1.22
CA SER A 258 -15.51 -0.98 -1.13
C SER A 258 -15.65 -1.51 0.29
N ALA A 259 -15.20 -0.76 1.30
CA ALA A 259 -15.33 -1.16 2.70
C ALA A 259 -16.80 -1.29 3.14
N ILE A 260 -17.65 -0.31 2.79
CA ILE A 260 -19.08 -0.31 3.07
C ILE A 260 -19.78 -1.50 2.39
N ALA A 261 -19.46 -1.76 1.12
CA ALA A 261 -20.01 -2.90 0.38
C ALA A 261 -19.66 -4.26 1.02
N ASN A 262 -18.51 -4.33 1.72
CA ASN A 262 -18.09 -5.49 2.50
C ASN A 262 -18.58 -5.47 3.96
N GLY A 263 -19.53 -4.59 4.30
CA GLY A 263 -20.13 -4.50 5.64
C GLY A 263 -19.18 -3.95 6.72
N LYS A 264 -18.09 -3.27 6.34
CA LYS A 264 -17.12 -2.69 7.28
C LYS A 264 -17.55 -1.30 7.72
N THR A 265 -17.22 -0.96 8.97
CA THR A 265 -17.44 0.39 9.50
C THR A 265 -16.45 1.38 8.91
N LEU A 266 -16.97 2.51 8.45
CA LEU A 266 -16.17 3.66 8.06
C LEU A 266 -15.78 4.44 9.31
N ARG A 267 -14.52 4.33 9.76
CA ARG A 267 -14.09 4.88 11.06
C ARG A 267 -13.86 6.40 11.03
N ARG A 268 -13.73 7.00 9.84
CA ARG A 268 -13.74 8.45 9.60
C ARG A 268 -14.43 8.78 8.29
N PRO A 269 -15.07 9.95 8.12
CA PRO A 269 -15.75 10.34 6.88
C PRO A 269 -14.85 10.24 5.64
N ILE A 270 -15.45 10.07 4.46
CA ILE A 270 -14.74 10.14 3.18
C ILE A 270 -14.06 11.50 3.07
N VAL A 271 -12.79 11.50 2.66
CA VAL A 271 -11.99 12.71 2.48
C VAL A 271 -11.37 12.73 1.08
N GLU A 272 -11.18 13.95 0.59
CA GLU A 272 -10.39 14.25 -0.60
C GLU A 272 -9.46 15.41 -0.26
N PHE A 273 -8.18 15.25 -0.59
CA PHE A 273 -7.20 16.32 -0.43
C PHE A 273 -6.45 16.55 -1.75
N GLU A 274 -6.12 17.82 -1.97
CA GLU A 274 -5.31 18.28 -3.09
C GLU A 274 -3.85 18.23 -2.70
N HIS A 275 -3.05 17.54 -3.51
CA HIS A 275 -1.60 17.39 -3.35
C HIS A 275 -0.89 17.71 -4.66
N PRO A 276 0.38 18.15 -4.63
CA PRO A 276 1.11 18.42 -5.85
C PRO A 276 1.44 17.12 -6.60
N VAL A 277 1.39 17.15 -7.94
CA VAL A 277 1.73 16.00 -8.81
C VAL A 277 3.22 15.66 -8.68
N VAL A 278 4.06 16.68 -8.50
CA VAL A 278 5.46 16.55 -8.11
C VAL A 278 5.60 17.21 -6.75
N ARG A 279 6.07 16.48 -5.74
CA ARG A 279 6.31 17.03 -4.41
C ARG A 279 7.80 17.24 -4.14
N THR A 280 8.12 18.12 -3.21
CA THR A 280 9.45 18.23 -2.60
C THR A 280 9.49 17.37 -1.33
N HIS A 281 10.55 16.60 -1.14
CA HIS A 281 10.74 15.83 0.08
C HIS A 281 11.40 16.69 1.17
N PRO A 282 10.81 16.83 2.37
CA PRO A 282 11.24 17.82 3.36
C PRO A 282 12.66 17.59 3.89
N VAL A 283 13.13 16.34 3.92
CA VAL A 283 14.48 15.99 4.39
C VAL A 283 15.53 16.07 3.28
N THR A 284 15.24 15.48 2.11
CA THR A 284 16.24 15.29 1.06
C THR A 284 16.27 16.44 0.05
N GLY A 285 15.24 17.30 0.04
CA GLY A 285 15.04 18.33 -0.97
C GLY A 285 14.75 17.80 -2.38
N ARG A 286 14.70 16.47 -2.56
CA ARG A 286 14.48 15.86 -3.88
C ARG A 286 13.03 16.00 -4.31
N LYS A 287 12.83 16.17 -5.61
CA LYS A 287 11.53 16.13 -6.27
C LYS A 287 11.09 14.67 -6.49
N ALA A 288 9.84 14.36 -6.20
CA ALA A 288 9.26 13.03 -6.34
C ALA A 288 7.89 13.09 -7.01
N LEU A 289 7.60 12.14 -7.91
CA LEU A 289 6.23 11.97 -8.44
C LEU A 289 5.28 11.54 -7.33
N TYR A 290 4.15 12.22 -7.18
CA TYR A 290 3.18 11.97 -6.11
C TYR A 290 1.78 11.76 -6.67
N VAL A 291 1.67 10.77 -7.55
CA VAL A 291 0.41 10.26 -8.08
C VAL A 291 0.40 8.75 -7.95
N ASN A 292 -0.79 8.16 -7.80
CA ASN A 292 -0.92 6.71 -7.74
C ASN A 292 -2.28 6.20 -8.22
N ALA A 293 -2.30 4.93 -8.63
CA ALA A 293 -3.46 4.34 -9.29
C ALA A 293 -4.63 4.11 -8.35
N GLN A 294 -4.37 4.01 -7.04
CA GLN A 294 -5.39 3.68 -6.06
C GLN A 294 -6.19 4.89 -5.58
N PHE A 295 -5.55 6.06 -5.47
CA PHE A 295 -6.14 7.22 -4.79
C PHE A 295 -6.21 8.47 -5.66
N THR A 296 -5.33 8.66 -6.64
CA THR A 296 -5.34 9.85 -7.49
C THR A 296 -6.49 9.78 -8.50
N THR A 297 -7.38 10.78 -8.49
CA THR A 297 -8.61 10.78 -9.30
C THR A 297 -8.58 11.74 -10.47
N ARG A 298 -7.93 12.90 -10.34
CA ARG A 298 -7.80 13.92 -11.40
C ARG A 298 -6.67 14.88 -11.12
N ILE A 299 -6.12 15.48 -12.17
CA ILE A 299 -5.21 16.65 -12.11
C ILE A 299 -6.06 17.90 -12.27
N ASN A 300 -6.00 18.82 -11.30
CA ASN A 300 -6.91 19.96 -11.20
C ASN A 300 -6.70 21.01 -12.29
N ASN A 301 -5.45 21.19 -12.73
CA ASN A 301 -5.06 22.24 -13.66
C ASN A 301 -5.33 21.88 -15.14
N LEU A 302 -5.86 20.69 -15.42
CA LEU A 302 -6.05 20.15 -16.75
C LEU A 302 -7.53 19.87 -17.01
N SER A 303 -7.95 19.90 -18.28
CA SER A 303 -9.28 19.36 -18.63
C SER A 303 -9.37 17.87 -18.31
N ALA A 304 -10.59 17.32 -18.22
CA ALA A 304 -10.77 15.90 -17.90
C ALA A 304 -9.99 14.96 -18.86
N ALA A 305 -10.03 15.25 -20.16
CA ALA A 305 -9.33 14.44 -21.17
C ALA A 305 -7.80 14.53 -21.06
N GLU A 306 -7.28 15.72 -20.74
CA GLU A 306 -5.84 15.93 -20.50
C GLU A 306 -5.40 15.26 -19.19
N SER A 307 -6.15 15.46 -18.10
CA SER A 307 -5.92 14.80 -16.82
C SER A 307 -5.85 13.28 -16.97
N ASP A 308 -6.83 12.66 -17.62
CA ASP A 308 -6.87 11.21 -17.83
C ASP A 308 -5.67 10.71 -18.64
N SER A 309 -5.25 11.48 -19.65
CA SER A 309 -4.11 11.13 -20.50
C SER A 309 -2.78 11.23 -19.76
N VAL A 310 -2.58 12.33 -19.02
CA VAL A 310 -1.35 12.58 -18.25
C VAL A 310 -1.24 11.61 -17.08
N LEU A 311 -2.32 11.39 -16.32
CA LEU A 311 -2.34 10.41 -15.23
C LEU A 311 -2.04 9.02 -15.76
N ARG A 312 -2.67 8.59 -16.86
CA ARG A 312 -2.40 7.28 -17.45
C ARG A 312 -0.93 7.10 -17.80
N PHE A 313 -0.31 8.11 -18.41
CA PHE A 313 1.12 8.09 -18.71
C PHE A 313 1.97 7.97 -17.44
N LEU A 314 1.74 8.83 -16.43
CA LEU A 314 2.49 8.83 -15.18
C LEU A 314 2.36 7.50 -14.42
N LEU A 315 1.16 6.95 -14.34
CA LEU A 315 0.88 5.67 -13.69
C LEU A 315 1.55 4.50 -14.44
N GLN A 316 1.53 4.53 -15.77
CA GLN A 316 2.23 3.54 -16.59
C GLN A 316 3.74 3.63 -16.41
N HIS A 317 4.29 4.86 -16.42
CA HIS A 317 5.71 5.12 -16.19
C HIS A 317 6.18 4.54 -14.85
N ILE A 318 5.42 4.75 -13.77
CA ILE A 318 5.70 4.17 -12.46
C ILE A 318 5.65 2.64 -12.50
N ALA A 319 4.58 2.06 -13.05
CA ALA A 319 4.36 0.61 -13.02
C ALA A 319 5.35 -0.18 -13.90
N GLN A 320 5.79 0.40 -15.02
CA GLN A 320 6.67 -0.24 -16.00
C GLN A 320 8.15 0.15 -15.85
N GLY A 321 8.46 1.08 -14.94
CA GLY A 321 9.83 1.55 -14.69
C GLY A 321 10.66 0.59 -13.85
N HIS A 322 10.92 -0.61 -14.38
CA HIS A 322 11.61 -1.68 -13.68
C HIS A 322 13.02 -1.30 -13.21
N GLU A 323 13.70 -0.37 -13.89
CA GLU A 323 15.05 0.12 -13.53
C GLU A 323 15.08 0.95 -12.24
N PHE A 324 13.92 1.33 -11.70
CA PHE A 324 13.80 2.06 -10.45
C PHE A 324 12.87 1.38 -9.44
N GLN A 325 12.66 0.07 -9.63
CA GLN A 325 11.90 -0.77 -8.72
C GLN A 325 12.83 -1.71 -7.94
N VAL A 326 12.45 -2.05 -6.71
CA VAL A 326 13.01 -3.15 -5.95
C VAL A 326 11.89 -4.12 -5.59
N ARG A 327 12.15 -5.42 -5.76
CA ARG A 327 11.25 -6.51 -5.33
C ARG A 327 11.88 -7.20 -4.13
N TYR A 328 11.17 -7.24 -3.02
CA TYR A 328 11.66 -7.89 -1.80
C TYR A 328 10.90 -9.18 -1.53
N HIS A 329 11.67 -10.27 -1.46
CA HIS A 329 11.16 -11.56 -1.03
C HIS A 329 11.14 -11.65 0.50
N TRP A 330 9.97 -11.88 1.07
CA TRP A 330 9.77 -11.90 2.52
C TRP A 330 10.24 -13.22 3.14
N THR A 331 10.87 -13.11 4.32
CA THR A 331 11.08 -14.23 5.24
C THR A 331 10.34 -13.96 6.54
N LYS A 332 10.15 -14.99 7.37
CA LYS A 332 9.61 -14.81 8.71
C LYS A 332 10.44 -13.78 9.50
N ASP A 333 9.77 -12.91 10.25
CA ASP A 333 10.36 -11.84 11.06
C ASP A 333 11.18 -10.81 10.26
N ALA A 334 11.06 -10.80 8.92
CA ALA A 334 11.61 -9.70 8.13
C ALA A 334 10.79 -8.43 8.36
N VAL A 335 11.50 -7.29 8.37
CA VAL A 335 10.92 -5.95 8.51
C VAL A 335 11.38 -5.10 7.33
N ALA A 336 10.45 -4.34 6.75
CA ALA A 336 10.77 -3.22 5.89
C ALA A 336 10.38 -1.92 6.58
N ILE A 337 11.19 -0.88 6.39
CA ILE A 337 10.85 0.50 6.72
C ILE A 337 11.00 1.30 5.44
N TRP A 338 9.92 1.91 4.95
CA TRP A 338 9.96 2.76 3.76
C TRP A 338 9.49 4.17 4.04
N ASP A 339 9.97 5.09 3.21
CA ASP A 339 9.46 6.44 3.16
C ASP A 339 8.29 6.49 2.18
N ASN A 340 7.08 6.62 2.71
CA ASN A 340 5.85 6.68 1.93
C ASN A 340 5.72 7.98 1.10
N ARG A 341 6.56 8.98 1.38
CA ARG A 341 6.66 10.25 0.64
C ARG A 341 7.52 10.13 -0.62
N ALA A 342 8.38 9.12 -0.67
CA ALA A 342 9.36 8.93 -1.74
C ALA A 342 9.18 7.62 -2.51
N THR A 343 8.15 6.83 -2.19
CA THR A 343 7.91 5.54 -2.80
C THR A 343 6.44 5.32 -3.12
N VAL A 344 6.20 4.52 -4.15
CA VAL A 344 4.93 3.81 -4.38
C VAL A 344 5.23 2.32 -4.30
N HIS A 345 4.27 1.51 -3.87
CA HIS A 345 4.47 0.08 -3.67
C HIS A 345 3.29 -0.76 -4.14
N TYR A 346 3.55 -2.05 -4.32
CA TYR A 346 2.60 -3.03 -4.83
C TYR A 346 2.77 -4.36 -4.09
N ALA A 347 1.69 -4.88 -3.53
CA ALA A 347 1.65 -6.21 -2.94
C ALA A 347 1.37 -7.27 -4.02
N THR A 348 2.22 -8.28 -4.14
CA THR A 348 1.94 -9.39 -5.06
C THR A 348 0.95 -10.37 -4.44
N TYR A 349 0.11 -10.96 -5.29
CA TYR A 349 -0.88 -11.96 -4.91
C TYR A 349 -0.58 -13.30 -5.60
N ASP A 350 0.67 -13.51 -5.97
CA ASP A 350 1.22 -14.70 -6.65
C ASP A 350 1.37 -15.93 -5.72
N TYR A 351 0.98 -15.79 -4.46
CA TYR A 351 0.95 -16.85 -3.46
C TYR A 351 -0.47 -17.32 -3.14
N LEU A 352 -1.50 -16.75 -3.78
CA LEU A 352 -2.86 -17.12 -3.48
C LEU A 352 -3.23 -18.47 -4.14
N PRO A 353 -4.07 -19.29 -3.47
CA PRO A 353 -4.50 -19.09 -2.09
C PRO A 353 -3.37 -19.41 -1.12
N GLY A 354 -3.27 -18.66 -0.02
CA GLY A 354 -2.23 -18.91 0.96
C GLY A 354 -2.29 -17.98 2.15
N ASN A 355 -1.75 -18.44 3.27
CA ASN A 355 -1.69 -17.65 4.49
C ASN A 355 -0.53 -16.65 4.42
N ARG A 356 -0.84 -15.38 4.61
CA ARG A 356 0.14 -14.31 4.85
C ARG A 356 -0.38 -13.39 5.93
N HIS A 357 0.45 -13.05 6.90
CA HIS A 357 0.09 -12.22 8.05
C HIS A 357 1.25 -11.31 8.40
N ALA A 358 0.94 -10.01 8.47
CA ALA A 358 1.89 -8.97 8.77
C ALA A 358 1.22 -7.81 9.52
N VAL A 359 2.03 -7.02 10.20
CA VAL A 359 1.59 -5.85 10.96
C VAL A 359 2.34 -4.61 10.51
N ARG A 360 1.60 -3.50 10.39
CA ARG A 360 2.09 -2.22 9.90
C ARG A 360 1.85 -1.14 10.94
N VAL A 361 2.89 -0.36 11.22
CA VAL A 361 2.80 0.83 12.07
C VAL A 361 3.30 2.00 11.25
N THR A 362 2.50 3.06 11.22
CA THR A 362 2.76 4.21 10.36
C THR A 362 2.58 5.51 11.12
N PRO A 363 3.60 6.39 11.19
CA PRO A 363 3.45 7.75 11.67
C PRO A 363 2.94 8.68 10.56
N HIS A 364 2.29 9.77 10.97
CA HIS A 364 1.95 10.88 10.09
C HIS A 364 3.20 11.62 9.57
N GLY A 365 3.12 12.13 8.35
CA GLY A 365 4.11 13.03 7.76
C GLY A 365 3.67 14.50 7.76
N GLU A 366 4.39 15.29 6.97
CA GLU A 366 4.02 16.67 6.63
C GLU A 366 2.83 16.74 5.66
N ILE A 367 2.29 17.95 5.51
CA ILE A 367 1.39 18.23 4.39
C ILE A 367 2.26 18.31 3.12
N PRO A 368 1.99 17.50 2.08
CA PRO A 368 2.79 17.51 0.86
C PRO A 368 2.81 18.91 0.23
N TYR A 369 3.99 19.33 -0.22
CA TYR A 369 4.19 20.61 -0.88
C TYR A 369 5.16 20.46 -2.04
N PHE A 370 5.17 21.45 -2.92
CA PHE A 370 6.14 21.60 -3.99
C PHE A 370 6.84 22.94 -3.81
N GLU A 371 8.16 22.91 -3.72
CA GLU A 371 9.00 24.10 -3.77
C GLU A 371 9.65 24.16 -5.15
N ASP A 372 9.40 25.25 -5.87
CA ASP A 372 10.10 25.52 -7.11
C ASP A 372 11.50 26.02 -6.78
N ALA A 373 12.52 25.45 -7.42
CA ALA A 373 13.90 25.85 -7.21
C ALA A 373 14.24 27.15 -7.97
N GLU A 374 13.34 27.64 -8.83
CA GLU A 374 13.53 28.86 -9.65
C GLU A 374 12.86 30.12 -9.07
N GLU A 375 12.11 30.05 -7.96
CA GLU A 375 11.60 31.25 -7.25
C GLU A 375 12.38 31.50 -5.94
N PRO A 376 13.21 32.57 -5.87
CA PRO A 376 13.94 32.95 -4.66
C PRO A 376 13.07 33.60 -3.57
#